data_AF-A0A7R9JSY8-F1
#
_entry.id   AF-A0A7R9JSY8-F1
#
_cell.length_a   1.000
_cell.length_b   1.000
_cell.length_c   1.000
_cell.angle_alpha   90.00
_cell.angle_beta   90.00
_cell.angle_gamma   90.00
#
_symmetry.space_group_name_H-M   'P 1'
#
loop_
_entity.id
_entity.type
_entity.pdbx_description
1 polymer ?
#
loop_
_entity_poly.entity_id
_entity_poly.type
_entity_poly.pdbx_seq_one_letter_code
_entity_poly.pdbx_strand_id
1 'polypeptide(L)'
;MNKDCGIPLSKLQVDGKMTTNNLLMQMQADLCGIPVERSTMTDVRALGAAMVAGRAEGVAVWNLEEQAKQAIESDVFLPTTTDEERDSRYTKWKMAVERSLGWATTKKSVAMTDERYRLLASIPASWFLITSFTMLVLSVELGR
;
A
#
# COMPACT_ATOMS: atom_id res chain seq x y z
N MET A 1 -9.64 -11.95 3.15
CA MET A 1 -10.51 -11.50 4.25
C MET A 1 -11.37 -12.63 4.81
N ASN A 2 -12.44 -13.13 4.16
CA ASN A 2 -13.25 -14.21 4.76
C ASN A 2 -12.43 -15.46 5.14
N LYS A 3 -11.47 -15.85 4.29
CA LYS A 3 -10.57 -16.99 4.57
C LYS A 3 -9.61 -16.75 5.73
N ASP A 4 -9.19 -15.50 5.96
CA ASP A 4 -8.19 -15.15 6.96
C ASP A 4 -8.83 -14.83 8.31
N CYS A 5 -10.00 -14.19 8.29
CA CYS A 5 -10.74 -13.76 9.47
C CYS A 5 -11.74 -14.81 9.97
N GLY A 6 -12.13 -15.78 9.14
CA GLY A 6 -13.16 -16.77 9.46
C GLY A 6 -14.58 -16.23 9.61
N ILE A 7 -14.78 -14.91 9.43
CA ILE A 7 -16.05 -14.22 9.58
C ILE A 7 -16.50 -13.76 8.19
N PRO A 8 -17.74 -14.08 7.76
CA PRO A 8 -18.26 -13.59 6.49
C PRO A 8 -18.50 -12.08 6.58
N LEU A 9 -17.90 -11.31 5.67
CA LEU A 9 -18.25 -9.90 5.50
C LEU A 9 -19.71 -9.77 5.04
N SER A 10 -20.50 -9.00 5.77
CA SER A 10 -21.90 -8.69 5.45
C SER A 10 -22.07 -7.45 4.58
N LYS A 11 -21.08 -6.55 4.61
CA LYS A 11 -21.03 -5.31 3.83
C LYS A 11 -19.59 -4.82 3.68
N LEU A 12 -19.36 -3.97 2.69
CA LEU A 12 -18.06 -3.35 2.42
C LEU A 12 -18.17 -1.83 2.53
N GLN A 13 -17.47 -1.24 3.49
CA GLN A 13 -17.34 0.22 3.60
C GLN A 13 -16.16 0.70 2.78
N VAL A 14 -16.35 1.75 1.99
CA VAL A 14 -15.34 2.26 1.05
C VAL A 14 -15.14 3.78 1.16
N ASP A 15 -13.89 4.21 1.03
CA ASP A 15 -13.46 5.60 0.99
C ASP A 15 -12.38 5.84 -0.09
N GLY A 16 -12.06 7.11 -0.34
CA GLY A 16 -11.00 7.52 -1.27
C GLY A 16 -11.53 8.09 -2.59
N LYS A 17 -10.63 8.73 -3.35
CA LYS A 17 -11.02 9.49 -4.55
C LYS A 17 -11.74 8.67 -5.62
N MET A 18 -11.40 7.38 -5.75
CA MET A 18 -12.00 6.50 -6.75
C MET A 18 -13.46 6.12 -6.43
N THR A 19 -13.90 6.27 -5.18
CA THR A 19 -15.29 5.95 -4.79
C THR A 19 -16.30 6.93 -5.34
N THR A 20 -15.86 8.09 -5.85
CA THR A 20 -16.71 9.05 -6.57
C THR A 20 -17.34 8.44 -7.84
N ASN A 21 -16.73 7.40 -8.40
CA ASN A 21 -17.25 6.72 -9.58
C ASN A 21 -18.35 5.72 -9.22
N ASN A 22 -19.61 6.07 -9.48
CA ASN A 22 -20.78 5.23 -9.21
C ASN A 22 -20.72 3.87 -9.95
N LEU A 23 -20.21 3.83 -11.19
CA LEU A 23 -20.07 2.58 -11.94
C LEU A 23 -19.08 1.64 -11.24
N LEU A 24 -17.97 2.18 -10.74
CA LEU A 24 -17.00 1.39 -9.98
C LEU A 24 -17.61 0.81 -8.70
N MET A 25 -18.41 1.60 -7.97
CA MET A 25 -19.08 1.14 -6.75
C MET A 25 -20.10 0.04 -7.06
N GLN A 26 -20.89 0.20 -8.12
CA GLN A 26 -21.83 -0.83 -8.55
C GLN A 26 -21.11 -2.12 -8.98
N MET A 27 -20.04 -2.00 -9.77
CA MET A 27 -19.22 -3.16 -10.14
C MET A 27 -18.62 -3.85 -8.91
N GLN A 28 -18.21 -3.10 -7.89
CA GLN A 28 -17.69 -3.66 -6.64
C GLN A 28 -18.77 -4.44 -5.88
N ALA A 29 -20.00 -3.91 -5.77
CA ALA A 29 -21.12 -4.57 -5.14
C ALA A 29 -21.51 -5.86 -5.89
N ASP A 30 -21.58 -5.78 -7.22
CA ASP A 30 -21.90 -6.91 -8.09
C ASP A 30 -20.83 -8.01 -8.01
N LEU A 31 -19.53 -7.65 -8.00
CA LEU A 31 -18.44 -8.62 -7.94
C LEU A 31 -18.23 -9.24 -6.55
N CYS A 32 -18.55 -8.51 -5.48
CA CYS A 32 -18.45 -9.04 -4.11
C CYS A 32 -19.72 -9.76 -3.65
N GLY A 33 -20.88 -9.48 -4.26
CA GLY A 33 -22.17 -10.03 -3.84
C GLY A 33 -22.66 -9.51 -2.49
N ILE A 34 -22.12 -8.39 -1.99
CA ILE A 34 -22.51 -7.77 -0.72
C ILE A 34 -22.73 -6.26 -0.91
N PRO A 35 -23.53 -5.61 -0.06
CA PRO A 35 -23.71 -4.16 -0.08
C PRO A 35 -22.39 -3.41 0.05
N VAL A 36 -22.22 -2.36 -0.76
CA VAL A 36 -21.10 -1.42 -0.67
C VAL A 36 -21.61 -0.09 -0.14
N GLU A 37 -21.09 0.36 0.99
CA GLU A 37 -21.41 1.63 1.63
C GLU A 37 -20.28 2.64 1.36
N ARG A 38 -20.58 3.69 0.59
CA ARG A 38 -19.66 4.79 0.33
C ARG A 38 -19.94 5.91 1.34
N SER A 39 -18.93 6.25 2.15
CA SER A 39 -19.02 7.42 3.02
C SER A 39 -19.11 8.71 2.22
N THR A 40 -19.91 9.68 2.69
CA THR A 40 -19.92 11.05 2.15
C THR A 40 -18.57 11.75 2.35
N MET A 41 -17.78 11.35 3.34
CA MET A 41 -16.45 11.91 3.57
C MET A 41 -15.41 11.22 2.68
N THR A 42 -14.81 11.99 1.77
CA THR A 42 -13.95 11.45 0.70
C THR A 42 -12.64 10.84 1.18
N ASP A 43 -12.09 11.30 2.31
CA ASP A 43 -10.85 10.75 2.89
C ASP A 43 -10.94 10.70 4.41
N VAL A 44 -11.12 9.49 4.95
CA VAL A 44 -11.25 9.24 6.39
C VAL A 44 -9.92 9.19 7.13
N ARG A 45 -8.79 9.22 6.42
CA ARG A 45 -7.45 9.13 7.05
C ARG A 45 -7.19 10.28 8.01
N ALA A 46 -7.45 11.51 7.55
CA ALA A 46 -7.23 12.71 8.35
C ALA A 46 -8.16 12.74 9.58
N LEU A 47 -9.42 12.32 9.40
CA LEU A 47 -10.38 12.21 10.50
C LEU A 47 -9.92 11.20 11.55
N GLY A 48 -9.46 10.02 11.13
CA GLY A 48 -8.94 9.00 12.05
C GLY A 48 -7.77 9.52 12.89
N ALA A 49 -6.81 10.22 12.27
CA ALA A 49 -5.69 10.82 12.99
C ALA A 49 -6.15 11.91 13.98
N ALA A 50 -7.08 12.78 13.55
CA ALA A 50 -7.65 13.83 14.40
C ALA A 50 -8.44 13.25 15.59
N MET A 51 -9.23 12.20 15.37
CA MET A 51 -9.99 11.51 16.41
C MET A 51 -9.07 10.89 17.48
N VAL A 52 -7.99 10.23 17.05
CA VAL A 52 -7.01 9.66 17.99
C VAL A 52 -6.28 10.75 18.77
N ALA A 53 -5.85 11.82 18.10
CA ALA A 53 -5.21 12.97 18.76
C ALA A 53 -6.16 13.68 19.73
N GLY A 54 -7.43 13.84 19.36
CA GLY A 54 -8.45 14.49 20.19
C GLY A 54 -8.86 13.69 21.43
N ARG A 55 -8.71 12.36 21.40
CA ARG A 55 -8.91 11.49 22.57
C ARG A 55 -7.71 11.50 23.54
N ALA A 56 -6.54 11.92 23.10
CA ALA A 56 -5.32 11.84 23.91
C ALA A 56 -5.49 12.53 25.27
N GLU A 57 -4.83 11.97 26.29
CA GLU A 57 -4.84 12.50 27.65
C GLU A 57 -4.30 13.94 27.65
N GLY A 58 -5.00 14.83 28.35
CA GLY A 58 -4.69 16.27 28.37
C GLY A 58 -5.30 17.09 27.23
N VAL A 59 -5.83 16.45 26.17
CA VAL A 59 -6.63 17.13 25.14
C VAL A 59 -8.13 16.89 25.40
N ALA A 60 -8.55 15.62 25.46
CA ALA A 60 -9.91 15.19 25.81
C ALA A 60 -11.06 15.94 25.09
N VAL A 61 -10.84 16.41 23.86
CA VAL A 61 -11.85 17.12 23.06
C VAL A 61 -12.76 16.18 22.27
N TRP A 62 -12.42 14.89 22.20
CA TRP A 62 -13.13 13.90 21.38
C TRP A 62 -13.50 12.65 22.20
N ASN A 63 -14.77 12.24 22.17
CA ASN A 63 -15.28 11.07 22.89
C ASN A 63 -15.71 9.94 21.95
N LEU A 64 -14.76 9.07 21.59
CA LEU A 64 -14.97 7.99 20.61
C LEU A 64 -16.22 7.11 20.87
N GLU A 65 -16.68 6.95 22.12
CA GLU A 65 -17.87 6.16 22.42
C GLU A 65 -19.17 6.81 21.95
N GLU A 66 -19.25 8.15 21.98
CA GLU A 66 -20.39 8.88 21.44
C GLU A 66 -20.33 8.95 19.91
N GLN A 67 -19.16 9.19 19.33
CA GLN A 67 -19.04 9.24 17.87
C GLN A 67 -19.20 7.88 17.21
N ALA A 68 -18.89 6.77 17.88
CA ALA A 68 -19.19 5.43 17.37
C ALA A 68 -20.69 5.17 17.18
N LYS A 69 -21.56 5.94 17.87
CA LYS A 69 -23.03 5.84 17.75
C LYS A 69 -23.59 6.72 16.64
N GLN A 70 -22.81 7.68 16.14
CA GLN A 70 -23.23 8.54 15.04
C GLN A 70 -23.04 7.79 13.72
N ALA A 71 -24.15 7.48 13.06
CA ALA A 71 -24.11 6.91 11.72
C ALA A 71 -23.53 7.96 10.76
N ILE A 72 -22.44 7.62 10.09
CA ILE A 72 -21.90 8.43 9.01
C ILE A 72 -22.85 8.28 7.82
N GLU A 73 -23.31 9.40 7.29
CA GLU A 73 -24.14 9.41 6.08
C GLU A 73 -23.39 8.71 4.94
N SER A 74 -24.08 7.78 4.28
CA SER A 74 -23.47 6.94 3.26
C SER A 74 -24.45 6.59 2.13
N ASP A 75 -23.90 6.52 0.93
CA ASP A 75 -24.60 5.97 -0.23
C ASP A 75 -24.42 4.45 -0.24
N VAL A 76 -25.51 3.71 -0.50
CA VAL A 76 -25.49 2.25 -0.49
C VAL A 76 -25.72 1.71 -1.90
N PHE A 77 -24.80 0.88 -2.36
CA PHE A 77 -24.89 0.16 -3.63
C PHE A 77 -25.19 -1.31 -3.34
N LEU A 78 -26.32 -1.80 -3.86
CA LEU A 78 -26.75 -3.19 -3.68
C LEU A 78 -26.32 -4.04 -4.89
N PRO A 79 -25.95 -5.32 -4.69
CA PRO A 79 -25.65 -6.23 -5.79
C PRO A 79 -26.87 -6.38 -6.71
N THR A 80 -26.66 -6.27 -8.01
CA THR A 80 -27.70 -6.43 -9.04
C THR A 80 -27.54 -7.69 -9.89
N THR A 81 -26.41 -8.40 -9.71
CA THR A 81 -26.05 -9.61 -10.47
C THR A 81 -26.35 -10.88 -9.67
N THR A 82 -26.59 -11.97 -10.39
CA THR A 82 -26.76 -13.30 -9.77
C THR A 82 -25.41 -13.92 -9.43
N ASP A 83 -25.45 -14.95 -8.59
CA ASP A 83 -24.26 -15.68 -8.17
C ASP A 83 -23.55 -16.34 -9.36
N GLU A 84 -24.32 -16.88 -10.32
CA GLU A 84 -23.79 -17.53 -11.52
C GLU A 84 -23.08 -16.53 -12.43
N GLU A 85 -23.66 -15.34 -12.62
CA GLU A 85 -23.05 -14.30 -13.44
C GLU A 85 -21.74 -13.80 -12.82
N ARG A 86 -21.74 -13.60 -11.50
CA ARG A 86 -20.56 -13.20 -10.73
C ARG A 86 -19.44 -14.23 -10.84
N ASP A 87 -19.76 -15.52 -10.67
CA ASP A 87 -18.79 -16.62 -10.77
C ASP A 87 -18.20 -16.77 -12.18
N SER A 88 -19.03 -16.57 -13.21
CA SER A 88 -18.59 -16.56 -14.61
C SER A 88 -17.60 -15.42 -14.88
N ARG A 89 -17.92 -14.20 -14.42
CA ARG A 89 -17.03 -13.03 -14.53
C ARG A 89 -15.72 -13.25 -13.77
N TYR A 90 -15.80 -13.77 -12.54
CA TYR A 90 -14.62 -14.04 -11.71
C TYR A 90 -13.72 -15.11 -12.32
N THR A 91 -14.29 -16.15 -12.94
CA THR A 91 -13.53 -17.19 -13.64
C THR A 91 -12.77 -16.63 -14.84
N LYS A 92 -13.40 -15.78 -15.64
CA LYS A 92 -12.73 -15.09 -16.76
C LYS A 92 -11.62 -14.15 -16.30
N TRP A 93 -11.83 -13.44 -15.20
CA TRP A 93 -10.80 -12.60 -14.60
C TRP A 93 -9.59 -13.42 -14.14
N LYS A 94 -9.80 -14.54 -13.42
CA LYS A 94 -8.70 -15.44 -13.01
C LYS A 94 -7.89 -15.93 -14.20
N MET A 95 -8.57 -16.35 -15.27
CA MET A 95 -7.95 -16.74 -16.53
C MET A 95 -7.11 -15.63 -17.18
N ALA A 96 -7.52 -14.36 -17.05
CA ALA A 96 -6.76 -13.23 -17.57
C ALA A 96 -5.53 -12.92 -16.69
N VAL A 97 -5.67 -13.02 -15.36
CA VAL A 97 -4.57 -12.88 -14.41
C VAL A 97 -3.50 -13.93 -14.66
N GLU A 98 -3.87 -15.21 -14.80
CA GLU A 98 -2.91 -16.28 -15.08
C GLU A 98 -2.09 -16.01 -16.34
N ARG A 99 -2.70 -15.43 -17.38
CA ARG A 99 -2.02 -15.09 -18.64
C ARG A 99 -1.14 -13.83 -18.55
N SER A 100 -1.34 -12.95 -17.57
CA SER A 100 -0.52 -11.76 -17.37
C SER A 100 0.75 -12.03 -16.54
N LEU A 101 0.81 -13.20 -15.88
CA LEU A 101 1.99 -13.62 -15.12
C LEU A 101 3.15 -14.03 -16.02
N GLY A 102 4.38 -13.90 -15.50
CA GLY A 102 5.59 -14.36 -16.20
C GLY A 102 6.03 -13.49 -17.38
N TRP A 103 5.36 -12.36 -17.64
CA TRP A 103 5.71 -11.44 -18.72
C TRP A 103 7.13 -10.85 -18.58
N ALA A 104 7.45 -10.33 -17.40
CA ALA A 104 8.80 -9.89 -17.07
C ALA A 104 9.61 -11.11 -16.61
N THR A 105 10.21 -11.83 -17.56
CA THR A 105 11.32 -12.74 -17.24
C THR A 105 12.49 -11.86 -16.82
N THR A 106 12.62 -11.63 -15.52
CA THR A 106 13.87 -11.17 -14.95
C THR A 106 14.90 -12.23 -15.33
N LYS A 107 15.69 -12.00 -16.39
CA LYS A 107 17.07 -12.48 -16.38
C LYS A 107 17.57 -11.98 -15.05
N LYS A 108 17.75 -12.88 -14.07
CA LYS A 108 18.45 -12.53 -12.85
C LYS A 108 19.75 -11.90 -13.36
N SER A 109 19.84 -10.56 -13.34
CA SER A 109 21.15 -9.94 -13.34
C SER A 109 21.83 -10.65 -12.18
N VAL A 110 22.94 -11.34 -12.49
CA VAL A 110 23.68 -12.13 -11.50
C VAL A 110 23.73 -11.25 -10.26
N ALA A 111 23.04 -11.67 -9.19
CA ALA A 111 22.99 -10.88 -7.97
C ALA A 111 24.43 -10.55 -7.64
N MET A 112 24.75 -9.28 -7.35
CA MET A 112 26.06 -8.93 -6.83
C MET A 112 26.28 -9.81 -5.60
N THR A 113 27.07 -10.88 -5.76
CA THR A 113 27.33 -11.83 -4.70
C THR A 113 28.20 -11.13 -3.67
N ASP A 114 27.94 -11.43 -2.39
CA ASP A 114 28.64 -10.87 -1.23
C ASP A 114 30.18 -10.96 -1.39
N GLU A 115 30.67 -11.97 -2.12
CA GLU A 115 32.08 -12.10 -2.54
C GLU A 115 32.64 -10.88 -3.28
N ARG A 116 31.91 -10.30 -4.25
CA ARG A 116 32.42 -9.12 -4.98
C ARG A 116 32.41 -7.87 -4.10
N TYR A 117 31.48 -7.77 -3.15
CA TYR A 117 31.48 -6.69 -2.17
C TYR A 117 32.68 -6.82 -1.24
N ARG A 118 33.00 -8.03 -0.76
CA ARG A 118 34.21 -8.29 0.04
C ARG A 118 35.50 -8.00 -0.73
N LEU A 119 35.55 -8.31 -2.03
CA LEU A 119 36.70 -7.99 -2.88
C LEU A 119 36.90 -6.48 -3.10
N LEU A 120 35.80 -5.71 -3.20
CA LEU A 120 35.88 -4.24 -3.32
C LEU A 120 36.09 -3.55 -1.97
N ALA A 121 35.53 -4.11 -0.89
CA ALA A 121 35.70 -3.63 0.48
C ALA A 121 37.05 -4.04 1.11
N SER A 122 37.83 -4.91 0.45
CA SER A 122 39.16 -5.32 0.90
C SER A 122 40.29 -4.42 0.41
N ILE A 123 40.02 -3.28 -0.24
CA ILE A 123 41.05 -2.26 -0.37
C ILE A 123 41.36 -1.79 1.05
N PRO A 124 42.53 -2.09 1.61
CA PRO A 124 42.78 -1.80 3.02
C PRO A 124 42.71 -0.28 3.21
N ALA A 125 42.10 0.19 4.29
CA ALA A 125 42.00 1.62 4.60
C ALA A 125 43.37 2.34 4.57
N SER A 126 44.46 1.59 4.73
CA SER A 126 45.82 2.08 4.54
C SER A 126 46.08 2.62 3.13
N TRP A 127 45.53 2.00 2.08
CA TRP A 127 45.72 2.49 0.71
C TRP A 127 45.04 3.84 0.51
N PHE A 128 43.84 4.02 1.05
CA PHE A 128 43.15 5.31 1.04
C PHE A 128 43.98 6.37 1.78
N LEU A 129 44.42 6.07 3.01
CA LEU A 129 45.23 7.00 3.80
C LEU A 129 46.58 7.36 3.14
N ILE A 130 47.25 6.38 2.54
CA ILE A 130 48.51 6.60 1.80
C ILE A 130 48.26 7.51 0.60
N THR A 131 47.21 7.23 -0.20
CA THR A 131 46.89 8.04 -1.38
C THR A 131 46.47 9.47 -1.03
N SER A 132 45.73 9.66 0.06
CA SER A 132 45.39 11.01 0.55
C SER A 132 46.61 11.76 1.04
N PHE A 133 47.53 11.10 1.75
CA PHE A 133 48.73 11.74 2.25
C PHE A 133 49.70 12.12 1.12
N THR A 134 49.89 11.24 0.13
CA THR A 134 50.72 11.56 -1.05
C THR A 134 50.14 12.69 -1.88
N MET A 135 48.81 12.75 -2.06
CA MET A 135 48.17 13.90 -2.71
C MET A 135 48.41 15.22 -1.96
N LEU A 136 48.37 15.19 -0.62
CA LEU A 136 48.55 16.38 0.21
C LEU A 136 50.00 16.88 0.16
N VAL A 137 50.97 15.97 0.17
CA VAL A 137 52.40 16.32 0.00
C VAL A 137 52.64 16.91 -1.38
N LEU A 138 52.13 16.25 -2.43
CA LEU A 138 52.23 16.76 -3.81
C LEU A 138 51.58 18.15 -3.95
N SER A 139 50.44 18.41 -3.31
CA SER A 139 49.79 19.72 -3.40
C SER A 139 50.59 20.82 -2.72
N VAL A 140 51.31 20.51 -1.64
CA VAL A 140 52.19 21.47 -0.94
C VAL A 140 53.44 21.75 -1.77
N GLU A 141 53.95 20.75 -2.49
CA GLU A 141 55.17 20.87 -3.29
C GLU A 141 54.93 21.58 -4.63
N LEU A 142 53.73 21.42 -5.23
CA LEU A 142 53.28 22.17 -6.41
C LEU A 142 52.80 23.61 -6.09
N GLY A 143 52.61 23.94 -4.81
CA GLY A 143 52.16 25.25 -4.34
C GLY A 143 53.28 26.21 -3.90
N ARG A 144 54.55 25.82 -4.00
CA ARG A 144 55.74 26.68 -3.85
C ARG A 144 56.33 27.04 -5.21
#